data_AF-A0A5C5W2Q6-F1
#
_entry.id   AF-A0A5C5W2Q6-F1
#
_cell.length_a   1.000
_cell.length_b   1.000
_cell.length_c   1.000
_cell.angle_alpha   90.00
_cell.angle_beta   90.00
_cell.angle_gamma   90.00
#
_symmetry.space_group_name_H-M   'P 1'
#
loop_
_entity.id
_entity.type
_entity.pdbx_description
1 polymer ?
#
loop_
_entity_poly.entity_id
_entity_poly.type
_entity_poly.pdbx_seq_one_letter_code
_entity_poly.pdbx_strand_id
1 'polypeptide(L)'
;MNVGDQDERASEPRGGTPTRVSSTRPKLCGGLGAAVLLLLLALAGCGQGGAASGTAATTETPRQTVQKIIDLRARRDYQQLRTLIVPAHASNVVTTLIAVDEFLAANDALCTLLRQEVGVGVAEMIDQSPVGSTLDIFSRYVELLDERVSGETATVGFLINHELPARDARLVRDGAVWRYDPGEGFDPALPDAFRKMAAGLRDTADAFRDGRVRPDDIRADPEKLVSEVMLRMSAGVRMLPAAGERKK
;
A
#
# COMPACT_ATOMS: atom_id res chain seq x y z
N MET A 1 44.09 18.35 33.07
CA MET A 1 44.73 19.53 32.47
C MET A 1 45.23 19.15 31.08
N ASN A 2 44.43 19.43 30.05
CA ASN A 2 44.94 20.05 28.82
C ASN A 2 43.72 20.55 28.05
N VAL A 3 43.66 21.88 27.97
CA VAL A 3 42.65 22.69 27.30
C VAL A 3 43.29 23.09 25.96
N GLY A 4 42.61 22.82 24.86
CA GLY A 4 42.90 23.39 23.54
C GLY A 4 41.54 23.46 22.85
N ASP A 5 40.87 24.60 22.70
CA ASP A 5 41.29 25.89 22.12
C ASP A 5 41.62 25.74 20.63
N GLN A 6 40.56 25.79 19.81
CA GLN A 6 40.62 26.08 18.38
C GLN A 6 39.38 26.88 17.95
N ASP A 7 39.56 28.20 17.96
CA ASP A 7 39.36 29.12 16.83
C ASP A 7 38.22 28.84 15.84
N GLU A 8 37.10 29.49 16.13
CA GLU A 8 36.57 30.62 15.35
C GLU A 8 37.13 30.82 13.91
N ARG A 9 36.36 30.43 12.88
CA ARG A 9 36.39 31.10 11.57
C ARG A 9 35.01 31.25 10.98
N ALA A 10 34.51 32.48 11.06
CA ALA A 10 33.45 33.02 10.23
C ALA A 10 33.94 33.21 8.78
N SER A 11 33.09 32.88 7.80
CA SER A 11 33.19 33.36 6.41
C SER A 11 31.82 33.26 5.73
N GLU A 12 31.09 34.37 5.78
CA GLU A 12 30.07 34.76 4.80
C GLU A 12 30.74 35.67 3.73
N PRO A 13 30.04 36.22 2.71
CA PRO A 13 29.01 35.70 1.80
C PRO A 13 29.38 35.98 0.32
N ARG A 14 28.58 35.48 -0.64
CA ARG A 14 28.37 35.94 -2.05
C ARG A 14 27.77 34.73 -2.80
N GLY A 15 26.62 34.77 -3.46
CA GLY A 15 26.04 35.76 -4.34
C GLY A 15 25.47 34.96 -5.52
N GLY A 16 24.17 35.08 -5.80
CA GLY A 16 23.55 34.32 -6.90
C GLY A 16 22.03 34.29 -6.87
N THR A 17 21.40 35.39 -7.27
CA THR A 17 20.07 35.41 -7.90
C THR A 17 20.23 36.01 -9.29
N PRO A 18 19.27 35.91 -10.23
CA PRO A 18 18.27 34.87 -10.49
C PRO A 18 18.28 34.45 -11.99
N THR A 19 17.74 33.28 -12.35
CA THR A 19 17.32 33.03 -13.74
C THR A 19 15.92 32.45 -13.81
N ARG A 20 15.02 33.36 -14.18
CA ARG A 20 13.63 33.17 -14.58
C ARG A 20 13.63 32.46 -15.94
N VAL A 21 13.03 31.26 -16.04
CA VAL A 21 12.63 30.69 -17.34
C VAL A 21 11.12 30.60 -17.38
N SER A 22 10.59 31.36 -18.32
CA SER A 22 9.19 31.52 -18.64
C SER A 22 8.64 30.30 -19.39
N SER A 23 7.37 29.99 -19.12
CA SER A 23 6.32 29.74 -20.11
C SER A 23 6.56 28.73 -21.23
N THR A 24 5.82 27.62 -21.17
CA THR A 24 4.89 27.29 -22.27
C THR A 24 3.73 26.43 -21.76
N ARG A 25 2.52 27.02 -21.74
CA ARG A 25 1.26 26.27 -21.75
C ARG A 25 0.92 25.93 -23.21
N PRO A 26 0.56 24.69 -23.54
CA PRO A 26 -0.26 24.41 -24.72
C PRO A 26 -1.76 24.50 -24.37
N LYS A 27 -2.48 25.16 -25.28
CA LYS A 27 -3.93 25.37 -25.31
C LYS A 27 -4.64 24.16 -25.92
N LEU A 28 -5.84 23.90 -25.39
CA LEU A 28 -7.09 23.50 -26.07
C LEU A 28 -7.02 22.92 -27.50
N CYS A 29 -7.47 21.67 -27.63
CA CYS A 29 -8.36 21.13 -28.67
C CYS A 29 -9.22 20.08 -27.94
N GLY A 30 -10.54 19.97 -28.05
CA GLY A 30 -11.46 20.24 -29.15
C GLY A 30 -12.30 18.96 -29.34
N GLY A 31 -13.63 19.06 -29.20
CA GLY A 31 -14.61 17.98 -29.37
C GLY A 31 -15.49 17.85 -28.12
N LEU A 32 -16.69 18.44 -27.99
CA LEU A 32 -17.77 18.63 -28.97
C LEU A 32 -18.23 17.29 -29.57
N GLY A 33 -18.84 16.47 -28.72
CA GLY A 33 -19.68 15.33 -29.11
C GLY A 33 -21.04 15.48 -28.44
N ALA A 34 -21.96 16.12 -29.16
CA ALA A 34 -23.35 16.29 -28.80
C ALA A 34 -24.18 15.05 -29.20
N ALA A 35 -25.30 14.88 -28.50
CA ALA A 35 -26.55 14.26 -28.96
C ALA A 35 -26.62 12.72 -29.12
N VAL A 36 -27.35 12.06 -28.20
CA VAL A 36 -28.52 11.18 -28.46
C VAL A 36 -29.32 11.16 -27.14
N LEU A 37 -30.30 12.03 -26.91
CA LEU A 37 -31.71 11.95 -27.34
C LEU A 37 -32.45 10.70 -26.82
N LEU A 38 -33.30 10.95 -25.81
CA LEU A 38 -34.58 10.33 -25.49
C LEU A 38 -34.95 8.99 -26.15
N LEU A 39 -35.37 8.02 -25.33
CA LEU A 39 -36.57 7.22 -25.62
C LEU A 39 -37.16 6.53 -24.36
N LEU A 40 -38.39 6.96 -24.00
CA LEU A 40 -39.51 6.20 -23.38
C LEU A 40 -39.29 5.56 -22.00
N LEU A 41 -39.87 5.98 -20.87
CA LEU A 41 -41.29 6.29 -20.59
C LEU A 41 -42.29 5.28 -21.16
N ALA A 42 -42.58 4.26 -20.36
CA ALA A 42 -43.92 3.77 -19.99
C ALA A 42 -43.89 2.25 -19.80
N LEU A 43 -44.12 1.79 -18.57
CA LEU A 43 -45.06 0.71 -18.25
C LEU A 43 -45.35 0.78 -16.75
N ALA A 44 -46.46 1.46 -16.45
CA ALA A 44 -47.17 1.30 -15.18
C ALA A 44 -47.74 -0.12 -15.15
N GLY A 45 -47.22 -0.95 -14.24
CA GLY A 45 -47.75 -2.27 -13.92
C GLY A 45 -48.20 -2.30 -12.47
N CYS A 46 -49.51 -2.36 -12.27
CA CYS A 46 -50.16 -2.52 -10.97
C CYS A 46 -49.83 -3.87 -10.32
N GLY A 47 -49.69 -3.83 -8.99
CA GLY A 47 -50.25 -4.84 -8.10
C GLY A 47 -49.47 -6.13 -7.92
N GLN A 48 -48.62 -6.16 -6.89
CA GLN A 48 -48.36 -7.39 -6.16
C GLN A 48 -48.33 -7.07 -4.67
N GLY A 49 -49.39 -7.44 -3.95
CA GLY A 49 -49.38 -7.52 -2.49
C GLY A 49 -48.39 -8.60 -2.08
N GLY A 50 -47.13 -8.20 -1.91
CA GLY A 50 -46.09 -9.06 -1.38
C GLY A 50 -46.30 -9.19 0.12
N ALA A 51 -46.69 -10.37 0.57
CA ALA A 51 -46.50 -10.78 1.96
C ALA A 51 -45.10 -10.33 2.38
N ALA A 52 -45.01 -9.62 3.50
CA ALA A 52 -43.75 -9.27 4.14
C ALA A 52 -43.10 -10.58 4.60
N SER A 53 -42.46 -11.28 3.66
CA SER A 53 -41.38 -12.18 3.95
C SER A 53 -40.35 -11.31 4.64
N GLY A 54 -40.40 -11.32 5.98
CA GLY A 54 -39.33 -10.85 6.82
C GLY A 54 -38.12 -11.70 6.45
N THR A 55 -37.40 -11.22 5.44
CA THR A 55 -36.10 -11.74 5.05
C THR A 55 -35.31 -11.60 6.33
N ALA A 56 -35.13 -12.70 7.05
CA ALA A 56 -34.23 -12.76 8.18
C ALA A 56 -32.89 -12.37 7.61
N ALA A 57 -32.57 -11.07 7.69
CA ALA A 57 -31.34 -10.54 7.18
C ALA A 57 -30.26 -11.24 7.99
N THR A 58 -29.62 -12.22 7.37
CA THR A 58 -28.49 -12.93 7.95
C THR A 58 -27.47 -11.85 8.25
N THR A 59 -27.45 -11.44 9.52
CA THR A 59 -26.63 -10.32 9.95
C THR A 59 -25.20 -10.85 9.95
N GLU A 60 -24.41 -10.42 8.96
CA GLU A 60 -23.01 -10.81 8.80
C GLU A 60 -22.29 -10.60 10.15
N THR A 61 -21.56 -11.62 10.63
CA THR A 61 -20.81 -11.50 11.89
C THR A 61 -19.53 -10.70 11.67
N PRO A 62 -18.91 -10.15 12.73
CA PRO A 62 -17.62 -9.47 12.62
C PRO A 62 -16.53 -10.34 11.96
N ARG A 63 -16.40 -11.60 12.38
CA ARG A 63 -15.45 -12.56 11.78
C ARG A 63 -15.73 -12.79 10.30
N GLN A 64 -17.00 -12.94 9.91
CA GLN A 64 -17.38 -13.08 8.50
C GLN A 64 -16.97 -11.84 7.68
N THR A 65 -17.13 -10.65 8.26
CA THR A 65 -16.71 -9.38 7.64
C THR A 65 -15.18 -9.34 7.45
N VAL A 66 -14.39 -9.72 8.46
CA VAL A 66 -12.92 -9.77 8.34
C VAL A 66 -12.50 -10.81 7.30
N GLN A 67 -13.11 -12.00 7.29
CA GLN A 67 -12.84 -13.01 6.27
C GLN A 67 -13.11 -12.47 4.87
N LYS A 68 -14.23 -11.78 4.67
CA LYS A 68 -14.57 -11.17 3.40
C LYS A 68 -13.56 -10.09 2.97
N ILE A 69 -13.05 -9.28 3.90
CA ILE A 69 -11.97 -8.32 3.62
C ILE A 69 -10.72 -9.04 3.14
N ILE A 70 -10.31 -10.13 3.82
CA ILE A 70 -9.17 -10.98 3.41
C ILE A 70 -9.37 -11.51 1.99
N ASP A 71 -10.55 -12.07 1.70
CA ASP A 71 -10.87 -12.66 0.39
C ASP A 71 -10.90 -11.60 -0.73
N LEU A 72 -11.43 -10.40 -0.45
CA LEU A 72 -11.43 -9.29 -1.39
C LEU A 72 -10.00 -8.78 -1.65
N ARG A 73 -9.18 -8.69 -0.60
CA ARG A 73 -7.76 -8.31 -0.72
C ARG A 73 -6.98 -9.30 -1.58
N ALA A 74 -7.16 -10.60 -1.35
CA ALA A 74 -6.51 -11.67 -2.12
C ALA A 74 -6.86 -11.61 -3.61
N ARG A 75 -8.10 -11.21 -3.95
CA ARG A 75 -8.56 -11.00 -5.33
C ARG A 75 -8.27 -9.61 -5.88
N ARG A 76 -7.65 -8.73 -5.09
CA ARG A 76 -7.40 -7.31 -5.43
C ARG A 76 -8.68 -6.52 -5.79
N ASP A 77 -9.83 -6.90 -5.22
CA ASP A 77 -11.09 -6.16 -5.41
C ASP A 77 -11.17 -4.99 -4.41
N TYR A 78 -10.38 -3.97 -4.69
CA TYR A 78 -10.25 -2.78 -3.85
C TYR A 78 -11.51 -1.94 -3.79
N GLN A 79 -12.35 -1.98 -4.83
CA GLN A 79 -13.59 -1.23 -4.87
C GLN A 79 -14.58 -1.79 -3.84
N GLN A 80 -14.78 -3.10 -3.81
CA GLN A 80 -15.64 -3.73 -2.80
C GLN A 80 -15.00 -3.66 -1.41
N LEU A 81 -13.69 -3.88 -1.29
CA LEU A 81 -12.98 -3.79 0.00
C LEU A 81 -13.17 -2.42 0.66
N ARG A 82 -13.17 -1.33 -0.12
CA ARG A 82 -13.42 0.03 0.36
C ARG A 82 -14.74 0.16 1.14
N THR A 83 -15.78 -0.58 0.77
CA THR A 83 -17.10 -0.47 1.41
C THR A 83 -17.16 -1.13 2.79
N LEU A 84 -16.19 -1.99 3.11
CA LEU A 84 -16.08 -2.69 4.40
C LEU A 84 -15.11 -2.03 5.37
N ILE A 85 -14.57 -0.86 5.03
CA ILE A 85 -13.71 -0.05 5.91
C ILE A 85 -14.48 1.18 6.36
N VAL A 86 -14.19 1.68 7.56
CA VAL A 86 -14.71 2.97 8.03
C VAL A 86 -14.42 4.06 6.99
N PRO A 87 -15.43 4.83 6.54
CA PRO A 87 -15.28 5.76 5.41
C PRO A 87 -14.13 6.76 5.56
N ALA A 88 -13.85 7.22 6.78
CA ALA A 88 -12.76 8.13 7.09
C ALA A 88 -11.37 7.58 6.71
N HIS A 89 -11.18 6.26 6.77
CA HIS A 89 -9.90 5.60 6.49
C HIS A 89 -9.88 4.83 5.16
N ALA A 90 -11.05 4.57 4.57
CA ALA A 90 -11.19 3.66 3.44
C ALA A 90 -10.32 4.03 2.22
N SER A 91 -10.27 5.32 1.84
CA SER A 91 -9.45 5.77 0.71
C SER A 91 -7.96 5.55 0.96
N ASN A 92 -7.53 5.87 2.17
CA ASN A 92 -6.14 5.78 2.60
C ASN A 92 -5.65 4.33 2.64
N VAL A 93 -6.40 3.45 3.30
CA VAL A 93 -6.08 2.01 3.37
C VAL A 93 -5.98 1.42 1.97
N VAL A 94 -6.98 1.64 1.11
CA VAL A 94 -6.98 1.12 -0.27
C VAL A 94 -5.78 1.63 -1.06
N THR A 95 -5.46 2.93 -0.96
CA THR A 95 -4.34 3.52 -1.70
C THR A 95 -3.00 2.94 -1.23
N THR A 96 -2.82 2.69 0.07
CA THR A 96 -1.65 1.99 0.60
C THR A 96 -1.57 0.56 0.10
N LEU A 97 -2.67 -0.21 0.14
CA LEU A 97 -2.67 -1.61 -0.29
C LEU A 97 -2.28 -1.75 -1.77
N ILE A 98 -2.78 -0.85 -2.64
CA ILE A 98 -2.37 -0.79 -4.05
C ILE A 98 -0.87 -0.50 -4.17
N ALA A 99 -0.37 0.51 -3.46
CA ALA A 99 1.05 0.88 -3.51
C ALA A 99 1.97 -0.26 -3.00
N VAL A 100 1.56 -0.98 -1.96
CA VAL A 100 2.28 -2.16 -1.47
C VAL A 100 2.27 -3.28 -2.50
N ASP A 101 1.14 -3.55 -3.15
CA ASP A 101 1.06 -4.53 -4.23
C ASP A 101 1.98 -4.19 -5.40
N GLU A 102 2.04 -2.93 -5.79
CA GLU A 102 2.96 -2.44 -6.82
C GLU A 102 4.42 -2.65 -6.43
N PHE A 103 4.76 -2.40 -5.17
CA PHE A 103 6.10 -2.63 -4.61
C PHE A 103 6.46 -4.12 -4.60
N LEU A 104 5.59 -4.98 -4.07
CA LEU A 104 5.82 -6.42 -4.00
C LEU A 104 5.91 -7.05 -5.41
N ALA A 105 5.12 -6.56 -6.38
CA ALA A 105 5.23 -6.99 -7.77
C ALA A 105 6.56 -6.57 -8.42
N ALA A 106 7.05 -5.36 -8.13
CA ALA A 106 8.36 -4.91 -8.61
C ALA A 106 9.51 -5.72 -7.98
N ASN A 107 9.40 -6.04 -6.68
CA ASN A 107 10.33 -6.92 -5.99
C ASN A 107 10.36 -8.33 -6.61
N ASP A 108 9.20 -8.96 -6.78
CA ASP A 108 9.11 -10.30 -7.38
C ASP A 108 9.67 -10.35 -8.80
N ALA A 109 9.41 -9.32 -9.61
CA ALA A 109 9.97 -9.20 -10.95
C ALA A 109 11.50 -9.10 -10.95
N LEU A 110 12.08 -8.28 -10.05
CA LEU A 110 13.54 -8.17 -9.91
C LEU A 110 14.15 -9.48 -9.39
N CYS A 111 13.60 -10.06 -8.33
CA CYS A 111 14.07 -11.34 -7.79
C CYS A 111 14.00 -12.46 -8.83
N THR A 112 12.94 -12.53 -9.63
CA THR A 112 12.81 -13.51 -10.73
C THR A 112 13.91 -13.32 -11.77
N LEU A 113 14.16 -12.08 -12.20
CA LEU A 113 15.25 -11.75 -13.12
C LEU A 113 16.61 -12.18 -12.57
N LEU A 114 16.89 -11.90 -11.29
CA LEU A 114 18.16 -12.28 -10.66
C LEU A 114 18.32 -13.79 -10.50
N ARG A 115 17.25 -14.51 -10.18
CA ARG A 115 17.28 -15.99 -10.13
C ARG A 115 17.64 -16.59 -11.48
N GLN A 116 17.14 -16.00 -12.56
CA GLN A 116 17.40 -16.44 -13.94
C GLN A 116 18.82 -16.09 -14.40
N GLU A 117 19.26 -14.86 -14.15
CA GLU A 117 20.50 -14.32 -14.74
C GLU A 117 21.71 -14.45 -13.83
N VAL A 118 21.58 -14.48 -12.51
CA VAL A 118 22.71 -14.42 -11.56
C VAL A 118 22.78 -15.70 -10.73
N GLY A 119 21.70 -16.03 -10.03
CA GLY A 119 21.58 -17.17 -9.13
C GLY A 119 20.63 -16.90 -7.96
N VAL A 120 20.17 -17.98 -7.31
CA VAL A 120 19.12 -17.92 -6.27
C VAL A 120 19.56 -17.11 -5.04
N GLY A 121 20.79 -17.31 -4.55
CA GLY A 121 21.26 -16.66 -3.32
C GLY A 121 21.26 -15.13 -3.40
N VAL A 122 21.60 -14.54 -4.56
CA VAL A 122 21.59 -13.08 -4.74
C VAL A 122 20.16 -12.52 -4.71
N ALA A 123 19.20 -13.25 -5.29
CA ALA A 123 17.80 -12.83 -5.26
C ALA A 123 17.21 -12.86 -3.83
N GLU A 124 17.65 -13.80 -2.99
CA GLU A 124 17.24 -13.89 -1.58
C GLU A 124 17.81 -12.76 -0.72
N MET A 125 19.05 -12.32 -0.98
CA MET A 125 19.68 -11.21 -0.23
C MET A 125 18.93 -9.88 -0.33
N ILE A 126 18.20 -9.65 -1.43
CA ILE A 126 17.46 -8.41 -1.64
C ILE A 126 15.94 -8.59 -1.51
N ASP A 127 15.45 -9.80 -1.25
CA ASP A 127 14.01 -10.09 -1.27
C ASP A 127 13.27 -9.31 -0.19
N GLN A 128 12.34 -8.45 -0.62
CA GLN A 128 11.47 -7.66 0.25
C GLN A 128 10.08 -8.29 0.45
N SER A 129 9.90 -9.56 0.07
CA SER A 129 8.65 -10.29 0.30
C SER A 129 8.16 -10.31 1.77
N PRO A 130 9.03 -10.28 2.81
CA PRO A 130 8.56 -10.22 4.20
C PRO A 130 7.71 -8.99 4.55
N VAL A 131 7.82 -7.90 3.78
CA VAL A 131 6.98 -6.70 3.94
C VAL A 131 5.49 -7.05 3.82
N GLY A 132 5.13 -8.03 2.98
CA GLY A 132 3.74 -8.48 2.82
C GLY A 132 3.12 -9.08 4.10
N SER A 133 3.94 -9.57 5.02
CA SER A 133 3.51 -10.10 6.33
C SER A 133 3.28 -9.00 7.37
N THR A 134 3.63 -7.75 7.06
CA THR A 134 3.46 -6.62 7.99
C THR A 134 2.12 -5.90 7.84
N LEU A 135 1.25 -6.38 6.93
CA LEU A 135 0.01 -5.70 6.52
C LEU A 135 -1.21 -6.07 7.37
N ASP A 136 -1.02 -6.53 8.61
CA ASP A 136 -2.12 -6.84 9.52
C ASP A 136 -3.08 -7.89 8.91
N ILE A 137 -4.41 -7.75 9.04
CA ILE A 137 -5.42 -8.59 8.38
C ILE A 137 -5.35 -8.60 6.85
N PHE A 138 -4.56 -7.71 6.22
CA PHE A 138 -4.34 -7.71 4.77
C PHE A 138 -3.12 -8.54 4.34
N SER A 139 -2.45 -9.19 5.30
CA SER A 139 -1.36 -10.11 5.03
C SER A 139 -1.83 -11.35 4.26
N ARG A 140 -0.92 -12.04 3.58
CA ARG A 140 -1.26 -13.20 2.74
C ARG A 140 -1.79 -14.39 3.52
N TYR A 141 -1.24 -14.64 4.70
CA TYR A 141 -1.60 -15.78 5.54
C TYR A 141 -2.11 -15.27 6.88
N VAL A 142 -3.43 -15.14 6.97
CA VAL A 142 -4.15 -14.70 8.17
C VAL A 142 -5.02 -15.84 8.66
N GLU A 143 -4.87 -16.21 9.92
CA GLU A 143 -5.73 -17.17 10.61
C GLU A 143 -6.62 -16.42 11.62
N LEU A 144 -7.94 -16.52 11.48
CA LEU A 144 -8.89 -15.91 12.40
C LEU A 144 -9.15 -16.83 13.60
N LEU A 145 -9.08 -16.28 14.81
CA LEU A 145 -9.20 -17.00 16.08
C LEU A 145 -10.61 -16.88 16.67
N ASP A 146 -10.81 -15.99 17.66
CA ASP A 146 -12.08 -15.68 18.31
C ASP A 146 -12.63 -14.31 17.88
N GLU A 147 -13.93 -14.09 18.07
CA GLU A 147 -14.55 -12.77 17.96
C GLU A 147 -15.21 -12.40 19.29
N ARG A 148 -15.17 -11.11 19.63
CA ARG A 148 -15.84 -10.55 20.80
C ARG A 148 -16.66 -9.35 20.36
N VAL A 149 -17.92 -9.32 20.76
CA VAL A 149 -18.87 -8.24 20.41
C VAL A 149 -19.27 -7.49 21.66
N SER A 150 -19.17 -6.17 21.62
CA SER A 150 -19.59 -5.25 22.69
C SER A 150 -20.37 -4.08 22.10
N GLY A 151 -21.70 -4.20 22.12
CA GLY A 151 -22.61 -3.22 21.52
C GLY A 151 -22.33 -3.01 20.03
N GLU A 152 -21.97 -1.78 19.68
CA GLU A 152 -21.65 -1.35 18.30
C GLU A 152 -20.17 -1.54 17.92
N THR A 153 -19.40 -2.25 18.74
CA THR A 153 -17.99 -2.54 18.50
C THR A 153 -17.72 -4.04 18.58
N ALA A 154 -16.70 -4.49 17.85
CA ALA A 154 -16.23 -5.86 17.92
C ALA A 154 -14.71 -5.93 17.74
N THR A 155 -14.12 -7.00 18.26
CA THR A 155 -12.73 -7.37 17.99
C THR A 155 -12.68 -8.78 17.43
N VAL A 156 -11.83 -9.01 16.45
CA VAL A 156 -11.55 -10.35 15.90
C VAL A 156 -10.06 -10.62 16.08
N GLY A 157 -9.74 -11.64 16.87
CA GLY A 157 -8.36 -12.08 17.07
C GLY A 157 -7.84 -12.79 15.82
N PHE A 158 -6.58 -12.58 15.47
CA PHE A 158 -5.95 -13.23 14.32
C PHE A 158 -4.45 -13.47 14.51
N LEU A 159 -3.91 -14.44 13.78
CA LEU A 159 -2.47 -14.69 13.63
C LEU A 159 -2.04 -14.37 12.20
N ILE A 160 -0.79 -13.93 12.05
CA ILE A 160 -0.13 -13.81 10.74
C ILE A 160 0.91 -14.91 10.68
N ASN A 161 0.89 -15.73 9.62
CA ASN A 161 1.82 -16.86 9.44
C ASN A 161 1.85 -17.86 10.62
N HIS A 162 0.76 -18.00 11.38
CA HIS A 162 0.69 -18.79 12.61
C HIS A 162 1.66 -18.33 13.73
N GLU A 163 2.16 -17.10 13.65
CA GLU A 163 3.12 -16.55 14.62
C GLU A 163 2.41 -15.84 15.78
N LEU A 164 2.89 -16.07 17.00
CA LEU A 164 2.48 -15.35 18.20
C LEU A 164 3.29 -14.05 18.36
N PRO A 165 2.72 -12.99 18.97
CA PRO A 165 1.40 -12.94 19.60
C PRO A 165 0.25 -12.73 18.61
N ALA A 166 -0.94 -13.19 19.00
CA ALA A 166 -2.18 -12.83 18.32
C ALA A 166 -2.40 -11.32 18.34
N ARG A 167 -3.01 -10.82 17.26
CA ARG A 167 -3.38 -9.42 17.07
C ARG A 167 -4.90 -9.31 16.98
N ASP A 168 -5.43 -8.11 17.20
CA ASP A 168 -6.86 -7.87 17.18
C ASP A 168 -7.24 -6.88 16.06
N ALA A 169 -8.18 -7.27 15.22
CA ALA A 169 -8.81 -6.39 14.25
C ALA A 169 -10.05 -5.74 14.88
N ARG A 170 -10.09 -4.41 14.93
CA ARG A 170 -11.25 -3.67 15.44
C ARG A 170 -12.30 -3.47 14.36
N LEU A 171 -13.55 -3.66 14.72
CA LEU A 171 -14.70 -3.36 13.88
C LEU A 171 -15.68 -2.46 14.62
N VAL A 172 -16.33 -1.59 13.85
CA VAL A 172 -17.43 -0.75 14.31
C VAL A 172 -18.67 -1.03 13.45
N ARG A 173 -19.84 -0.99 14.08
CA ARG A 173 -21.11 -1.16 13.39
C ARG A 173 -21.57 0.18 12.81
N ASP A 174 -21.89 0.18 11.52
CA ASP A 174 -22.48 1.29 10.78
C ASP A 174 -23.81 0.81 10.18
N GLY A 175 -24.90 1.06 10.91
CA GLY A 175 -26.22 0.51 10.60
C GLY A 175 -26.24 -1.01 10.72
N ALA A 176 -26.49 -1.71 9.60
CA ALA A 176 -26.53 -3.18 9.55
C ALA A 176 -25.17 -3.81 9.19
N VAL A 177 -24.14 -3.01 8.93
CA VAL A 177 -22.86 -3.46 8.38
C VAL A 177 -21.76 -3.29 9.40
N TRP A 178 -20.91 -4.31 9.57
CA TRP A 178 -19.65 -4.17 10.29
C TRP A 178 -18.59 -3.59 9.35
N ARG A 179 -17.81 -2.65 9.86
CA ARG A 179 -16.70 -2.04 9.13
C ARG A 179 -15.41 -2.20 9.92
N TYR A 180 -14.34 -2.58 9.22
CA TYR A 180 -13.01 -2.57 9.78
C TYR A 180 -12.55 -1.14 10.07
N ASP A 181 -12.07 -0.95 11.29
CA ASP A 181 -11.50 0.29 11.77
C ASP A 181 -9.99 0.08 12.04
N PRO A 182 -9.11 0.60 11.17
CA PRO A 182 -7.67 0.45 11.32
C PRO A 182 -7.11 1.25 12.52
N GLY A 183 -7.93 2.10 13.15
CA GLY A 183 -7.52 3.00 14.20
C GLY A 183 -6.69 4.19 13.73
N GLU A 184 -6.11 4.88 14.70
CA GLU A 184 -5.23 6.02 14.48
C GLU A 184 -3.82 5.55 14.08
N GLY A 185 -3.02 6.45 13.53
CA GLY A 185 -1.62 6.16 13.17
C GLY A 185 -1.42 5.73 11.71
N PHE A 186 -2.42 5.90 10.85
CA PHE A 186 -2.21 5.84 9.42
C PHE A 186 -1.40 7.06 8.95
N ASP A 187 -0.20 6.82 8.43
CA ASP A 187 0.64 7.86 7.85
C ASP A 187 0.27 8.09 6.37
N PRO A 188 -0.19 9.29 5.99
CA PRO A 188 -0.57 9.60 4.62
C PRO A 188 0.60 9.54 3.62
N ALA A 189 1.86 9.53 4.07
CA ALA A 189 3.03 9.40 3.21
C ALA A 189 3.31 7.95 2.78
N LEU A 190 2.70 6.94 3.43
CA LEU A 190 2.98 5.52 3.17
C LEU A 190 2.76 5.10 1.71
N PRO A 191 1.64 5.44 1.03
CA PRO A 191 1.47 5.06 -0.37
C PRO A 191 2.59 5.58 -1.27
N ASP A 192 2.99 6.83 -1.08
CA ASP A 192 4.02 7.45 -1.91
C ASP A 192 5.41 6.88 -1.60
N ALA A 193 5.68 6.55 -0.34
CA ALA A 193 6.89 5.84 0.05
C ALA A 193 7.02 4.49 -0.69
N PHE A 194 5.97 3.67 -0.68
CA PHE A 194 5.94 2.38 -1.38
C PHE A 194 6.06 2.53 -2.89
N ARG A 195 5.38 3.50 -3.51
CA ARG A 195 5.52 3.78 -4.94
C ARG A 195 6.95 4.17 -5.32
N LYS A 196 7.61 5.00 -4.51
CA LYS A 196 9.02 5.36 -4.75
C LYS A 196 9.96 4.17 -4.61
N MET A 197 9.75 3.31 -3.62
CA MET A 197 10.52 2.07 -3.50
C MET A 197 10.28 1.15 -4.70
N ALA A 198 9.02 1.00 -5.15
CA ALA A 198 8.67 0.22 -6.33
C ALA A 198 9.36 0.76 -7.60
N ALA A 199 9.41 2.08 -7.77
CA ALA A 199 10.12 2.72 -8.88
C ALA A 199 11.63 2.40 -8.84
N GLY A 200 12.27 2.51 -7.67
CA GLY A 200 13.69 2.16 -7.53
C GLY A 200 14.03 0.69 -7.85
N LEU A 201 13.12 -0.24 -7.52
CA LEU A 201 13.25 -1.65 -7.90
C LEU A 201 13.10 -1.85 -9.42
N ARG A 202 12.14 -1.17 -10.06
CA ARG A 202 11.96 -1.21 -11.53
C ARG A 202 13.17 -0.65 -12.26
N ASP A 203 13.69 0.50 -11.82
CA ASP A 203 14.90 1.10 -12.36
C ASP A 203 16.10 0.14 -12.28
N THR A 204 16.14 -0.70 -11.24
CA THR A 204 17.16 -1.76 -11.08
C THR A 204 16.98 -2.91 -12.04
N ALA A 205 15.75 -3.39 -12.18
CA ALA A 205 15.45 -4.42 -13.17
C ALA A 205 15.76 -3.93 -14.59
N ASP A 206 15.43 -2.69 -14.92
CA ASP A 206 15.69 -2.09 -16.23
C ASP A 206 17.20 -1.89 -16.47
N ALA A 207 17.96 -1.42 -15.47
CA ALA A 207 19.42 -1.34 -15.58
C ALA A 207 20.08 -2.71 -15.84
N PHE A 208 19.52 -3.80 -15.30
CA PHE A 208 19.95 -5.16 -15.61
C PHE A 208 19.61 -5.56 -17.05
N ARG A 209 18.35 -5.36 -17.47
CA ARG A 209 17.89 -5.70 -18.83
C ARG A 209 18.66 -4.95 -19.92
N ASP A 210 19.00 -3.69 -19.65
CA ASP A 210 19.76 -2.83 -20.55
C ASP A 210 21.27 -3.15 -20.57
N GLY A 211 21.73 -4.08 -19.71
CA GLY A 211 23.15 -4.42 -19.58
C GLY A 211 24.01 -3.36 -18.90
N ARG A 212 23.40 -2.35 -18.27
CA ARG A 212 24.10 -1.33 -17.45
C ARG A 212 24.65 -1.95 -16.15
N VAL A 213 24.01 -3.01 -15.66
CA VAL A 213 24.52 -3.88 -14.59
C VAL A 213 24.72 -5.26 -15.19
N ARG A 214 25.97 -5.76 -15.20
CA ARG A 214 26.28 -7.06 -15.80
C ARG A 214 26.13 -8.19 -14.77
N PRO A 215 25.53 -9.33 -15.14
CA PRO A 215 25.42 -10.47 -14.24
C PRO A 215 26.77 -10.95 -13.68
N ASP A 216 27.83 -10.98 -14.50
CA ASP A 216 29.17 -11.41 -14.06
C ASP A 216 29.75 -10.53 -12.96
N ASP A 217 29.53 -9.21 -13.04
CA ASP A 217 29.99 -8.26 -12.02
C ASP A 217 29.26 -8.50 -10.68
N ILE A 218 27.97 -8.84 -10.73
CA ILE A 218 27.17 -9.13 -9.54
C ILE A 218 27.50 -10.52 -8.96
N ARG A 219 27.82 -11.52 -9.79
CA ARG A 219 28.29 -12.83 -9.29
C ARG A 219 29.62 -12.70 -8.55
N ALA A 220 30.51 -11.83 -9.04
CA ALA A 220 31.80 -11.57 -8.40
C ALA A 220 31.65 -10.76 -7.10
N ASP A 221 30.65 -9.88 -7.01
CA ASP A 221 30.44 -8.97 -5.87
C ASP A 221 28.93 -8.66 -5.65
N PRO A 222 28.20 -9.54 -4.94
CA PRO A 222 26.76 -9.37 -4.69
C PRO A 222 26.41 -8.10 -3.90
N GLU A 223 27.32 -7.62 -3.05
CA GLU A 223 27.11 -6.45 -2.18
C GLU A 223 26.92 -5.16 -2.99
N LYS A 224 27.49 -5.08 -4.20
CA LYS A 224 27.23 -3.97 -5.14
C LYS A 224 25.76 -3.88 -5.52
N LEU A 225 25.11 -5.02 -5.77
CA LEU A 225 23.69 -5.03 -6.10
C LEU A 225 22.85 -4.61 -4.90
N VAL A 226 23.13 -5.16 -3.72
CA VAL A 226 22.42 -4.79 -2.49
C VAL A 226 22.53 -3.28 -2.26
N SER A 227 23.73 -2.72 -2.38
CA SER A 227 23.98 -1.29 -2.23
C SER A 227 23.21 -0.45 -3.25
N GLU A 228 23.18 -0.88 -4.51
CA GLU A 228 22.45 -0.18 -5.58
C GLU A 228 20.93 -0.22 -5.34
N VAL A 229 20.37 -1.37 -4.95
CA VAL A 229 18.96 -1.52 -4.60
C VAL A 229 18.60 -0.60 -3.43
N MET A 230 19.41 -0.63 -2.36
CA MET A 230 19.20 0.22 -1.18
C MET A 230 19.29 1.71 -1.53
N LEU A 231 20.24 2.10 -2.37
CA LEU A 231 20.38 3.47 -2.85
C LEU A 231 19.12 3.93 -3.61
N ARG A 232 18.62 3.11 -4.54
CA ARG A 232 17.43 3.45 -5.33
C ARG A 232 16.14 3.44 -4.51
N MET A 233 16.04 2.56 -3.51
CA MET A 233 14.91 2.55 -2.58
C MET A 233 14.96 3.68 -1.54
N SER A 234 16.14 4.26 -1.29
CA SER A 234 16.36 5.21 -0.18
C SER A 234 15.41 6.41 -0.19
N ALA A 235 14.98 6.88 -1.36
CA ALA A 235 14.03 7.98 -1.49
C ALA A 235 12.67 7.65 -0.89
N GLY A 236 12.20 6.41 -1.04
CA GLY A 236 10.96 5.92 -0.41
C GLY A 236 11.16 5.55 1.06
N VAL A 237 12.29 4.91 1.40
CA VAL A 237 12.61 4.54 2.81
C VAL A 237 12.66 5.77 3.72
N ARG A 238 13.22 6.90 3.25
CA ARG A 238 13.27 8.16 4.01
C ARG A 238 11.89 8.79 4.26
N MET A 239 10.86 8.36 3.53
CA MET A 239 9.48 8.82 3.72
C MET A 239 8.72 7.97 4.72
N LEU A 240 9.25 6.80 5.12
CA LEU A 240 8.61 5.96 6.12
C LEU A 240 8.77 6.60 7.52
N PRO A 241 7.73 6.52 8.37
CA PRO A 241 7.83 7.01 9.73
C PRO A 241 8.92 6.24 10.49
N ALA A 242 9.71 6.93 11.29
CA ALA A 242 10.74 6.30 12.10
C ALA A 242 10.10 5.24 13.01
N ALA A 243 10.72 4.07 13.12
CA ALA A 243 10.16 2.91 13.81
C ALA A 243 9.76 3.15 15.28
N GLY A 244 10.19 4.26 15.89
CA GLY A 244 9.87 4.65 17.27
C GLY A 244 8.84 5.79 17.44
N GLU A 245 8.34 6.41 16.36
CA GLU A 245 7.47 7.60 16.47
C GLU A 245 5.97 7.29 16.44
N ARG A 246 5.58 6.01 16.42
CA ARG A 246 4.16 5.65 16.51
C ARG A 246 3.65 6.00 17.91
N LYS A 247 2.96 7.15 18.02
CA LYS A 247 2.27 7.59 19.23
C LYS A 247 1.34 6.45 19.68
N LYS A 248 1.60 5.93 20.88
CA LYS A 248 0.71 5.01 21.58
C LYS A 248 -0.53 5.75 22.08
#